data_AF-A0AAX3IP23-F1
#
_entry.id   AF-A0AAX3IP23-F1
#
_cell.length_a   1.000
_cell.length_b   1.000
_cell.length_c   1.000
_cell.angle_alpha   90.00
_cell.angle_beta   90.00
_cell.angle_gamma   90.00
#
_symmetry.space_group_name_H-M   'P 1'
#
loop_
_entity.id
_entity.type
_entity.pdbx_description
1 polymer ?
#
loop_
_entity_poly.entity_id
_entity_poly.type
_entity_poly.pdbx_seq_one_letter_code
_entity_poly.pdbx_strand_id
1 'polypeptide(L)'
;MSENNLKTHYSAIELLSFSLACLPNSVQGINYQARKNNWQSRKRVGKGGGKEYALASLPQEIQTDIRTKFAVSIVKAKPKSLPADLRQVELKTLTEKQREVAGARMALVAQVAQLEQAQPRYKAIKFFCEQIKRGGISSDLMRLVETANNKKGKNRTLSDRTLNQWVLDYEKADTPEERLKALAPMQREAKKAEEIVWLPDFLAIYRQTNGINVAEAYHYFSAEWDARFADEPLRLEMKPSIDQVRAALAKLPKHIKEIGRKTGSELRALNTYVKRDWSVLQVNDVWVMAMR
;
A
#
# COMPACT_ATOMS: atom_id res chain seq x y z
N MET A 1 10.32 30.49 -10.76
CA MET A 1 9.96 29.07 -10.59
C MET A 1 10.92 28.25 -11.45
N SER A 2 12.00 27.75 -10.85
CA SER A 2 12.95 26.89 -11.56
C SER A 2 12.39 25.47 -11.59
N GLU A 3 12.14 24.96 -12.79
CA GLU A 3 11.78 23.56 -13.03
C GLU A 3 12.87 22.65 -12.42
N ASN A 4 12.47 21.78 -11.48
CA ASN A 4 13.33 20.78 -10.85
C ASN A 4 13.65 19.62 -11.81
N ASN A 5 14.06 19.93 -13.05
CA ASN A 5 14.49 18.94 -14.02
C ASN A 5 16.01 19.06 -14.23
N LEU A 6 16.66 17.92 -14.46
CA LEU A 6 18.08 17.92 -14.80
C LEU A 6 18.25 18.59 -16.18
N LYS A 7 18.93 19.74 -16.22
CA LYS A 7 19.12 20.48 -17.48
C LYS A 7 20.06 19.75 -18.42
N THR A 8 19.80 19.88 -19.72
CA THR A 8 20.69 19.38 -20.78
C THR A 8 21.92 20.25 -20.95
N HIS A 9 21.83 21.55 -20.64
CA HIS A 9 22.91 22.51 -20.76
C HIS A 9 23.03 23.38 -19.51
N TYR A 10 24.26 23.71 -19.13
CA TYR A 10 24.57 24.55 -17.97
C TYR A 10 25.52 25.70 -18.35
N SER A 11 25.25 26.89 -17.84
CA SER A 11 26.18 28.01 -17.95
C SER A 11 27.38 27.84 -17.00
N ALA A 12 28.50 28.50 -17.30
CA ALA A 12 29.67 28.49 -16.42
C ALA A 12 29.38 29.02 -15.01
N ILE A 13 28.40 29.92 -14.87
CA ILE A 13 27.95 30.44 -13.57
C ILE A 13 27.19 29.37 -12.79
N GLU A 14 26.31 28.60 -13.44
CA GLU A 14 25.61 27.48 -12.81
C GLU A 14 26.57 26.34 -12.45
N LEU A 15 27.56 26.06 -13.30
CA LEU A 15 28.60 25.07 -13.00
C LEU A 15 29.42 25.48 -11.77
N LEU A 16 29.73 26.78 -11.65
CA LEU A 16 30.41 27.32 -10.48
C LEU A 16 29.54 27.24 -9.21
N SER A 17 28.24 27.50 -9.32
CA SER A 17 27.33 27.46 -8.17
C SER A 17 27.12 26.05 -7.60
N PHE A 18 27.41 25.00 -8.37
CA PHE A 18 27.47 23.65 -7.83
C PHE A 18 28.66 23.42 -6.89
N SER A 19 29.70 24.26 -6.92
CA SER A 19 30.91 24.13 -6.08
C SER A 19 31.45 22.70 -6.07
N LEU A 20 31.83 22.21 -7.26
CA LEU A 20 32.37 20.86 -7.46
C LEU A 20 33.88 20.87 -7.26
N ALA A 21 34.42 19.91 -6.52
CA ALA A 21 35.86 19.85 -6.23
C ALA A 21 36.71 19.64 -7.51
N CYS A 22 36.13 19.00 -8.52
CA CYS A 22 36.74 18.74 -9.83
C CYS A 22 36.71 19.94 -10.79
N LEU A 23 36.02 21.04 -10.43
CA LEU A 23 35.93 22.25 -11.24
C LEU A 23 36.75 23.41 -10.63
N PRO A 24 37.29 24.31 -11.47
CA PRO A 24 37.88 25.56 -11.01
C PRO A 24 36.83 26.44 -10.30
N ASN A 25 37.24 27.09 -9.21
CA ASN A 25 36.39 28.01 -8.44
C ASN A 25 36.20 29.39 -9.10
N SER A 26 36.36 29.50 -10.42
CA SER A 26 36.12 30.75 -11.15
C SER A 26 35.47 30.48 -12.50
N VAL A 27 34.58 31.39 -12.91
CA VAL A 27 33.91 31.33 -14.23
C VAL A 27 34.94 31.31 -15.37
N GLN A 28 36.03 32.06 -15.22
CA GLN A 28 37.13 32.11 -16.17
C GLN A 28 37.85 30.74 -16.27
N GLY A 29 38.12 30.09 -15.14
CA GLY A 29 38.74 28.77 -15.10
C GLY A 29 37.85 27.70 -15.73
N ILE A 30 36.54 27.75 -15.47
CA ILE A 30 35.56 26.84 -16.10
C ILE A 30 35.54 27.05 -17.62
N ASN A 31 35.50 28.30 -18.09
CA ASN A 31 35.56 28.60 -19.52
C ASN A 31 36.88 28.14 -20.16
N TYR A 32 37.99 28.24 -19.44
CA TYR A 32 39.30 27.72 -19.89
C TYR A 32 39.28 26.20 -20.00
N GLN A 33 38.80 25.47 -18.99
CA GLN A 33 38.64 24.02 -19.06
C GLN A 33 37.71 23.61 -20.20
N ALA A 34 36.61 24.32 -20.40
CA ALA A 34 35.66 24.02 -21.47
C ALA A 34 36.29 24.16 -22.85
N ARG A 35 37.20 25.12 -23.05
CA ARG A 35 37.99 25.26 -24.29
C ARG A 35 39.05 24.16 -24.39
N LYS A 36 39.80 23.91 -23.31
CA LYS A 36 40.87 22.91 -23.26
C LYS A 36 40.35 21.50 -23.56
N ASN A 37 39.17 21.16 -23.05
CA ASN A 37 38.54 19.86 -23.17
C ASN A 37 37.45 19.82 -24.25
N ASN A 38 37.34 20.87 -25.08
CA ASN A 38 36.40 20.96 -26.21
C ASN A 38 34.94 20.62 -25.86
N TRP A 39 34.41 21.18 -24.77
CA TRP A 39 33.01 20.96 -24.38
C TRP A 39 32.07 21.52 -25.44
N GLN A 40 31.04 20.74 -25.79
CA GLN A 40 30.01 21.17 -26.72
C GLN A 40 29.25 22.34 -26.10
N SER A 41 29.18 23.45 -26.84
CA SER A 41 28.57 24.69 -26.34
C SER A 41 27.52 25.23 -27.29
N ARG A 42 26.46 25.80 -26.72
CA ARG A 42 25.44 26.56 -27.45
C ARG A 42 25.43 28.02 -26.99
N LYS A 43 25.01 28.93 -27.86
CA LYS A 43 24.74 30.31 -27.45
C LYS A 43 23.51 30.32 -26.53
N ARG A 44 23.62 31.01 -25.40
CA ARG A 44 22.53 31.20 -24.45
C ARG A 44 21.43 32.04 -25.08
N VAL A 45 20.18 31.62 -24.92
CA VAL A 45 19.02 32.38 -25.37
C VAL A 45 18.66 33.40 -24.27
N GLY A 46 18.83 34.70 -24.55
CA GLY A 46 18.52 35.80 -23.62
C GLY A 46 19.54 36.94 -23.61
N LYS A 47 19.29 37.98 -22.79
CA LYS A 47 20.22 39.12 -22.62
C LYS A 47 21.56 38.63 -22.04
N GLY A 48 22.67 38.98 -22.71
CA GLY A 48 24.03 38.74 -22.22
C GLY A 48 24.87 37.71 -23.00
N GLY A 49 24.37 37.10 -24.08
CA GLY A 49 25.19 36.44 -25.12
C GLY A 49 26.16 35.32 -24.69
N GLY A 50 26.01 34.77 -23.48
CA GLY A 50 26.93 33.78 -22.91
C GLY A 50 26.86 32.40 -23.59
N LYS A 51 27.77 31.50 -23.21
CA LYS A 51 27.77 30.09 -23.65
C LYS A 51 27.20 29.19 -22.56
N GLU A 52 26.44 28.19 -22.98
CA GLU A 52 26.03 27.06 -22.14
C GLU A 52 26.66 25.78 -22.67
N TYR A 53 27.09 24.91 -21.76
CA TYR A 53 27.80 23.67 -22.06
C TYR A 53 26.88 22.48 -21.89
N ALA A 54 26.88 21.57 -22.86
CA ALA A 54 26.02 20.38 -22.85
C ALA A 54 26.53 19.38 -21.80
N LEU A 55 25.64 18.91 -20.91
CA LEU A 55 25.96 17.99 -19.80
C LEU A 55 26.71 16.74 -20.29
N ALA A 56 26.30 16.18 -21.42
CA ALA A 56 26.89 14.98 -22.01
C ALA A 56 28.35 15.17 -22.51
N SER A 57 28.78 16.41 -22.73
CA SER A 57 30.12 16.74 -23.20
C SER A 57 31.13 17.07 -22.09
N LEU A 58 30.67 17.18 -20.83
CA LEU A 58 31.58 17.39 -19.69
C LEU A 58 32.31 16.08 -19.34
N PRO A 59 33.48 16.15 -18.68
CA PRO A 59 34.17 14.99 -18.11
C PRO A 59 33.27 14.17 -17.20
N GLN A 60 33.47 12.86 -17.20
CA GLN A 60 32.61 11.91 -16.48
C GLN A 60 32.51 12.22 -14.98
N GLU A 61 33.61 12.66 -14.36
CA GLU A 61 33.64 13.05 -12.94
C GLU A 61 32.68 14.22 -12.65
N ILE A 62 32.68 15.25 -13.51
CA ILE A 62 31.79 16.40 -13.38
C ILE A 62 30.34 15.97 -13.61
N GLN A 63 30.09 15.11 -14.61
CA GLN A 63 28.75 14.58 -14.84
C GLN A 63 28.22 13.82 -13.61
N THR A 64 29.05 12.97 -13.02
CA THR A 64 28.68 12.20 -11.83
C THR A 64 28.41 13.08 -10.63
N ASP A 65 29.20 14.13 -10.42
CA ASP A 65 29.01 15.07 -9.32
C ASP A 65 27.72 15.88 -9.47
N ILE A 66 27.44 16.41 -10.67
CA ILE A 66 26.18 17.12 -10.96
C ILE A 66 24.98 16.21 -10.71
N ARG A 67 25.02 14.98 -11.23
CA ARG A 67 23.96 13.97 -11.03
C ARG A 67 23.79 13.60 -9.55
N THR A 68 24.87 13.53 -8.79
CA THR A 68 24.84 13.22 -7.36
C THR A 68 24.24 14.36 -6.56
N LYS A 69 24.64 15.61 -6.82
CA LYS A 69 24.06 16.79 -6.16
C LYS A 69 22.59 16.95 -6.48
N PHE A 70 22.20 16.68 -7.73
CA PHE A 70 20.79 16.66 -8.13
C PHE A 70 20.01 15.54 -7.42
N ALA A 71 20.54 14.33 -7.33
CA ALA A 71 19.90 13.25 -6.60
C ALA A 71 19.71 13.60 -5.11
N VAL A 72 20.72 14.20 -4.47
CA VAL A 72 20.65 14.65 -3.07
C VAL A 72 19.64 15.78 -2.88
N SER A 73 19.51 16.70 -3.83
CA SER A 73 18.52 17.77 -3.73
C SER A 73 17.08 17.24 -3.81
N ILE A 74 16.84 16.18 -4.60
CA ILE A 74 15.51 15.54 -4.69
C ILE A 74 15.09 14.92 -3.35
N VAL A 75 15.93 14.10 -2.71
CA VAL A 75 15.57 13.45 -1.42
C VAL A 75 15.43 14.43 -0.25
N LYS A 76 16.07 15.60 -0.34
CA LYS A 76 15.95 16.67 0.66
C LYS A 76 14.77 17.61 0.37
N ALA A 77 14.31 17.67 -0.88
CA ALA A 77 13.18 18.50 -1.24
C ALA A 77 11.89 17.98 -0.60
N LYS A 78 10.95 18.89 -0.36
CA LYS A 78 9.60 18.52 0.06
C LYS A 78 8.93 17.76 -1.08
N PRO A 79 8.29 16.60 -0.83
CA PRO A 79 7.58 15.88 -1.88
C PRO A 79 6.50 16.79 -2.48
N LYS A 80 6.45 16.86 -3.82
CA LYS A 80 5.33 17.52 -4.51
C LYS A 80 4.04 16.85 -4.03
N SER A 81 3.07 17.65 -3.59
CA SER A 81 1.77 17.13 -3.18
C SER A 81 1.17 16.32 -4.32
N LEU A 82 0.48 15.22 -3.97
CA LEU A 82 -0.33 14.46 -4.92
C LEU A 82 -1.17 15.40 -5.78
N PRO A 83 -1.23 15.18 -7.12
CA PRO A 83 -2.15 15.89 -8.00
C PRO A 83 -3.55 15.95 -7.40
N ALA A 84 -4.16 17.13 -7.38
CA ALA A 84 -5.48 17.35 -6.78
C ALA A 84 -6.56 16.44 -7.43
N ASP A 85 -6.38 16.15 -8.72
CA ASP A 85 -7.28 15.33 -9.54
C ASP A 85 -7.45 13.90 -9.02
N LEU A 86 -6.46 13.36 -8.30
CA LEU A 86 -6.53 12.01 -7.72
C LEU A 86 -7.34 11.94 -6.43
N ARG A 87 -7.59 13.08 -5.77
CA ARG A 87 -8.40 13.13 -4.54
C ARG A 87 -9.89 13.00 -4.81
N GLN A 88 -10.31 13.26 -6.05
CA GLN A 88 -11.71 13.27 -6.47
C GLN A 88 -12.16 11.96 -7.12
N VAL A 89 -11.26 10.98 -7.27
CA VAL A 89 -11.64 9.69 -7.84
C VAL A 89 -12.51 8.92 -6.84
N GLU A 90 -13.82 8.91 -7.09
CA GLU A 90 -14.80 8.11 -6.36
C GLU A 90 -14.63 6.61 -6.65
N LEU A 91 -13.60 6.00 -6.07
CA LEU A 91 -13.48 4.56 -6.09
C LEU A 91 -14.38 3.97 -5.01
N LYS A 92 -15.62 3.60 -5.39
CA LYS A 92 -16.56 2.83 -4.55
C LYS A 92 -15.96 1.52 -3.98
N THR A 93 -14.80 1.10 -4.50
CA THR A 93 -14.13 -0.16 -4.18
C THR A 93 -12.96 -0.02 -3.19
N LEU A 94 -12.44 1.19 -2.92
CA LEU A 94 -11.29 1.38 -2.01
C LEU A 94 -11.68 2.11 -0.72
N THR A 95 -11.24 1.56 0.40
CA THR A 95 -11.33 2.22 1.71
C THR A 95 -10.47 3.49 1.76
N GLU A 96 -10.81 4.44 2.64
CA GLU A 96 -10.02 5.68 2.84
C GLU A 96 -8.54 5.37 3.11
N LYS A 97 -8.29 4.39 3.98
CA LYS A 97 -6.94 3.93 4.31
C LYS A 97 -6.19 3.38 3.09
N GLN A 98 -6.87 2.68 2.18
CA GLN A 98 -6.23 2.21 0.94
C GLN A 98 -5.89 3.37 0.01
N ARG A 99 -6.75 4.39 -0.07
CA ARG A 99 -6.49 5.61 -0.87
C ARG A 99 -5.29 6.39 -0.32
N GLU A 100 -5.18 6.55 0.99
CA GLU A 100 -4.01 7.19 1.62
C GLU A 100 -2.70 6.43 1.32
N VAL A 101 -2.71 5.10 1.46
CA VAL A 101 -1.53 4.27 1.17
C VAL A 101 -1.17 4.30 -0.31
N ALA A 102 -2.16 4.22 -1.21
CA ALA A 102 -1.95 4.31 -2.65
C ALA A 102 -1.37 5.68 -3.03
N GLY A 103 -1.93 6.77 -2.50
CA GLY A 103 -1.41 8.11 -2.69
C GLY A 103 0.03 8.26 -2.19
N ALA A 104 0.36 7.71 -1.02
CA ALA A 104 1.72 7.71 -0.52
C ALA A 104 2.68 6.96 -1.46
N ARG A 105 2.28 5.80 -1.99
CA ARG A 105 3.08 5.03 -2.96
C ARG A 105 3.27 5.79 -4.27
N MET A 106 2.24 6.44 -4.80
CA MET A 106 2.34 7.28 -6.00
C MET A 106 3.32 8.44 -5.82
N ALA A 107 3.27 9.10 -4.66
CA ALA A 107 4.21 10.17 -4.35
C ALA A 107 5.67 9.67 -4.35
N LEU A 108 5.92 8.46 -3.82
CA LEU A 108 7.25 7.84 -3.86
C LEU A 108 7.66 7.46 -5.30
N VAL A 109 6.76 6.92 -6.11
CA VAL A 109 7.05 6.63 -7.53
C VAL A 109 7.41 7.91 -8.28
N ALA A 110 6.70 9.03 -8.02
CA ALA A 110 7.04 10.32 -8.60
C ALA A 110 8.43 10.83 -8.17
N GLN A 111 8.86 10.56 -6.93
CA GLN A 111 10.23 10.87 -6.48
C GLN A 111 11.27 10.02 -7.21
N VAL A 112 10.99 8.71 -7.40
CA VAL A 112 11.88 7.83 -8.17
C VAL A 112 11.99 8.29 -9.62
N ALA A 113 10.89 8.69 -10.26
CA ALA A 113 10.91 9.23 -11.63
C ALA A 113 11.76 10.52 -11.74
N GLN A 114 11.83 11.35 -10.70
CA GLN A 114 12.76 12.49 -10.67
C GLN A 114 14.22 12.05 -10.55
N LEU A 115 14.50 11.04 -9.72
CA LEU A 115 15.85 10.48 -9.57
C LEU A 115 16.33 9.78 -10.87
N GLU A 116 15.40 9.21 -11.64
CA GLU A 116 15.68 8.58 -12.93
C GLU A 116 16.25 9.56 -13.97
N GLN A 117 15.97 10.86 -13.83
CA GLN A 117 16.56 11.88 -14.70
C GLN A 117 18.09 11.98 -14.54
N ALA A 118 18.61 11.66 -13.35
CA ALA A 118 20.04 11.72 -13.07
C ALA A 118 20.74 10.36 -13.11
N GLN A 119 20.01 9.26 -12.95
CA GLN A 119 20.60 7.93 -12.78
C GLN A 119 19.68 6.85 -13.37
N PRO A 120 20.23 5.70 -13.83
CA PRO A 120 19.39 4.57 -14.20
C PRO A 120 18.49 4.10 -13.03
N ARG A 121 17.28 3.61 -13.34
CA ARG A 121 16.27 3.13 -12.36
C ARG A 121 16.83 2.34 -11.20
N TYR A 122 17.61 1.29 -11.47
CA TYR A 122 18.16 0.42 -10.44
C TYR A 122 19.03 1.20 -9.43
N LYS A 123 19.78 2.19 -9.92
CA LYS A 123 20.68 3.03 -9.11
C LYS A 123 19.88 4.07 -8.33
N ALA A 124 18.87 4.68 -8.96
CA ALA A 124 17.94 5.60 -8.32
C ALA A 124 17.20 4.96 -7.14
N ILE A 125 16.64 3.75 -7.34
CA ILE A 125 15.93 2.99 -6.31
C ILE A 125 16.88 2.62 -5.16
N LYS A 126 18.06 2.06 -5.48
CA LYS A 126 19.05 1.68 -4.47
C LYS A 126 19.50 2.89 -3.65
N PHE A 127 19.81 4.01 -4.30
CA PHE A 127 20.17 5.26 -3.64
C PHE A 127 19.05 5.74 -2.71
N PHE A 128 17.80 5.74 -3.18
CA PHE A 128 16.65 6.15 -2.38
C PHE A 128 16.46 5.28 -1.13
N CYS A 129 16.51 3.96 -1.28
CA CYS A 129 16.41 3.00 -0.17
C CYS A 129 17.57 3.14 0.83
N GLU A 130 18.79 3.43 0.38
CA GLU A 130 19.93 3.74 1.24
C GLU A 130 19.73 5.04 2.02
N GLN A 131 19.21 6.10 1.38
CA GLN A 131 18.92 7.37 2.05
C GLN A 131 17.81 7.22 3.11
N ILE A 132 16.80 6.39 2.85
CA ILE A 132 15.77 6.05 3.85
C ILE A 132 16.41 5.38 5.08
N LYS A 133 17.28 4.37 4.86
CA LYS A 133 17.94 3.64 5.96
C LYS A 133 18.84 4.54 6.80
N ARG A 134 19.49 5.52 6.17
CA ARG A 134 20.39 6.47 6.84
C ARG A 134 19.66 7.68 7.44
N GLY A 135 18.34 7.81 7.24
CA GLY A 135 17.59 8.99 7.68
C GLY A 135 17.97 10.28 6.93
N GLY A 136 18.54 10.17 5.73
CA GLY A 136 19.00 11.31 4.92
C GLY A 136 17.88 12.01 4.12
N ILE A 137 16.63 11.57 4.30
CA ILE A 137 15.45 12.10 3.59
C ILE A 137 14.70 13.12 4.44
N SER A 138 13.96 14.01 3.78
CA SER A 138 13.08 14.98 4.47
C SER A 138 12.05 14.29 5.38
N SER A 139 11.70 14.94 6.50
CA SER A 139 10.72 14.41 7.47
C SER A 139 9.35 14.14 6.85
N ASP A 140 8.90 15.01 5.93
CA ASP A 140 7.65 14.83 5.19
C ASP A 140 7.70 13.57 4.31
N LEU A 141 8.86 13.29 3.70
CA LEU A 141 9.06 12.13 2.86
C LEU A 141 9.13 10.84 3.69
N MET A 142 9.74 10.91 4.89
CA MET A 142 9.76 9.78 5.82
C MET A 142 8.35 9.38 6.25
N ARG A 143 7.47 10.34 6.54
CA ARG A 143 6.05 10.08 6.85
C ARG A 143 5.32 9.40 5.68
N LEU A 144 5.62 9.77 4.43
CA LEU A 144 5.07 9.09 3.26
C LEU A 144 5.57 7.65 3.14
N VAL A 145 6.86 7.41 3.41
CA VAL A 145 7.44 6.05 3.42
C VAL A 145 6.75 5.16 4.45
N GLU A 146 6.51 5.68 5.66
CA GLU A 146 5.79 4.95 6.72
C GLU A 146 4.35 4.62 6.30
N THR A 147 3.65 5.60 5.73
CA THR A 147 2.28 5.44 5.23
C THR A 147 2.23 4.40 4.09
N ALA A 148 3.15 4.48 3.12
CA ALA A 148 3.21 3.60 1.95
C ALA A 148 3.51 2.14 2.30
N ASN A 149 4.35 1.91 3.31
CA ASN A 149 4.72 0.56 3.75
C ASN A 149 3.53 -0.20 4.35
N ASN A 150 2.60 0.50 5.04
CA ASN A 150 1.36 -0.05 5.61
C ASN A 150 1.59 -1.35 6.42
N LYS A 151 2.75 -1.48 7.09
CA LYS A 151 3.11 -2.62 7.94
C LYS A 151 3.18 -2.20 9.40
N LYS A 152 2.69 -3.06 10.29
CA LYS A 152 2.85 -2.88 11.74
C LYS A 152 4.31 -3.20 12.13
N GLY A 153 4.97 -2.26 12.82
CA GLY A 153 6.32 -2.42 13.39
C GLY A 153 7.35 -1.40 12.86
N LYS A 154 8.05 -0.71 13.78
CA LYS A 154 9.01 0.38 13.47
C LYS A 154 10.28 -0.07 12.74
N ASN A 155 10.63 -1.35 12.77
CA ASN A 155 11.90 -1.88 12.23
C ASN A 155 11.86 -2.32 10.76
N ARG A 156 10.75 -2.13 10.04
CA ARG A 156 10.63 -2.61 8.65
C ARG A 156 10.86 -1.46 7.67
N THR A 157 12.06 -1.36 7.12
CA THR A 157 12.41 -0.41 6.05
C THR A 157 11.87 -0.86 4.69
N LEU A 158 11.62 0.08 3.78
CA LEU A 158 11.23 -0.19 2.39
C LEU A 158 12.36 -0.91 1.64
N SER A 159 12.02 -1.97 0.89
CA SER A 159 12.99 -2.74 0.09
C SER A 159 13.03 -2.28 -1.37
N ASP A 160 14.20 -2.41 -2.00
CA ASP A 160 14.44 -2.06 -3.40
C ASP A 160 13.44 -2.78 -4.32
N ARG A 161 13.19 -4.08 -4.09
CA ARG A 161 12.23 -4.89 -4.86
C ARG A 161 10.81 -4.35 -4.75
N THR A 162 10.39 -3.96 -3.55
CA THR A 162 9.03 -3.41 -3.33
C THR A 162 8.85 -2.10 -4.07
N LEU A 163 9.83 -1.20 -3.99
CA LEU A 163 9.76 0.09 -4.66
C LEU A 163 9.79 -0.08 -6.19
N ASN A 164 10.63 -0.98 -6.71
CA ASN A 164 10.64 -1.30 -8.13
C ASN A 164 9.31 -1.87 -8.62
N GLN A 165 8.68 -2.75 -7.83
CA GLN A 165 7.36 -3.29 -8.17
C GLN A 165 6.31 -2.18 -8.28
N TRP A 166 6.29 -1.22 -7.35
CA TRP A 166 5.37 -0.07 -7.43
C TRP A 166 5.59 0.80 -8.67
N VAL A 167 6.85 0.99 -9.09
CA VAL A 167 7.15 1.70 -10.35
C VAL A 167 6.57 0.93 -11.54
N LEU A 168 6.78 -0.38 -11.61
CA LEU A 168 6.23 -1.21 -12.69
C LEU A 168 4.70 -1.24 -12.70
N ASP A 169 4.08 -1.35 -11.52
CA ASP A 169 2.62 -1.33 -11.37
C ASP A 169 2.03 0.02 -11.82
N TYR A 170 2.75 1.12 -11.57
CA TYR A 170 2.38 2.47 -12.03
C TYR A 170 2.51 2.63 -13.54
N GLU A 171 3.58 2.10 -14.14
CA GLU A 171 3.83 2.16 -15.60
C GLU A 171 2.87 1.30 -16.40
N LYS A 172 2.47 0.15 -15.84
CA LYS A 172 1.50 -0.76 -16.47
C LYS A 172 0.09 -0.16 -16.54
N ALA A 173 -0.23 0.81 -15.68
CA ALA A 173 -1.55 1.40 -15.58
C ALA A 173 -1.63 2.71 -16.40
N ASP A 174 -2.60 2.76 -17.30
CA ASP A 174 -2.77 3.88 -18.22
C ASP A 174 -3.61 5.00 -17.59
N THR A 175 -4.66 4.63 -16.86
CA THR A 175 -5.57 5.60 -16.24
C THR A 175 -5.17 5.95 -14.80
N PRO A 176 -5.51 7.16 -14.31
CA PRO A 176 -5.30 7.55 -12.91
C PRO A 176 -5.97 6.59 -11.91
N GLU A 177 -7.13 6.05 -12.27
CA GLU A 177 -7.90 5.12 -11.43
C GLU A 177 -7.20 3.75 -11.32
N GLU A 178 -6.74 3.22 -12.46
CA GLU A 178 -5.99 1.96 -12.50
C GLU A 178 -4.68 2.08 -11.72
N ARG A 179 -3.99 3.22 -11.79
CA ARG A 179 -2.78 3.48 -11.00
C ARG A 179 -3.07 3.44 -9.51
N LEU A 180 -4.17 4.07 -9.08
CA LEU A 180 -4.57 4.05 -7.67
C LEU A 180 -4.93 2.64 -7.21
N LYS A 181 -5.64 1.87 -8.04
CA LYS A 181 -6.02 0.48 -7.76
C LYS A 181 -4.82 -0.47 -7.72
N ALA A 182 -3.89 -0.34 -8.66
CA ALA A 182 -2.68 -1.16 -8.72
C ALA A 182 -1.75 -0.90 -7.53
N LEU A 183 -1.65 0.35 -7.09
CA LEU A 183 -0.83 0.74 -5.95
C LEU A 183 -1.53 0.57 -4.61
N ALA A 184 -2.84 0.33 -4.56
CA ALA A 184 -3.53 0.08 -3.30
C ALA A 184 -3.05 -1.22 -2.64
N PRO A 185 -2.92 -1.28 -1.31
CA PRO A 185 -2.57 -2.52 -0.62
C PRO A 185 -3.72 -3.52 -0.77
N MET A 186 -3.39 -4.72 -1.28
CA MET A 186 -4.36 -5.80 -1.43
C MET A 186 -4.89 -6.23 -0.06
N GLN A 187 -6.18 -6.07 0.15
CA GLN A 187 -6.85 -6.57 1.35
C GLN A 187 -7.21 -8.04 1.09
N ARG A 188 -6.78 -8.94 1.97
CA ARG A 188 -7.31 -10.31 1.96
C ARG A 188 -8.77 -10.23 2.38
N GLU A 189 -9.67 -10.56 1.49
CA GLU A 189 -11.07 -10.75 1.83
C GLU A 189 -11.17 -11.95 2.77
N ALA A 190 -11.79 -11.75 3.92
CA ALA A 190 -12.05 -12.84 4.84
C ALA A 190 -13.15 -13.70 4.20
N LYS A 191 -12.83 -14.97 3.90
CA LYS A 191 -13.83 -15.95 3.43
C LYS A 191 -15.07 -15.88 4.30
N LYS A 192 -16.25 -15.77 3.71
CA LYS A 192 -17.49 -15.73 4.49
C LYS A 192 -17.71 -17.06 5.20
N ALA A 193 -18.54 -17.09 6.25
CA ALA A 193 -18.75 -18.34 7.00
C ALA A 193 -19.39 -19.42 6.10
N GLU A 194 -20.25 -19.00 5.16
CA GLU A 194 -20.96 -19.86 4.21
C GLU A 194 -20.02 -20.52 3.17
N GLU A 195 -18.84 -19.93 2.94
CA GLU A 195 -17.84 -20.44 1.99
C GLU A 195 -16.91 -21.50 2.63
N ILE A 196 -17.07 -21.77 3.93
CA ILE A 196 -16.22 -22.71 4.67
C ILE A 196 -16.83 -24.11 4.58
N VAL A 197 -16.24 -24.95 3.74
CA VAL A 197 -16.74 -26.29 3.40
C VAL A 197 -16.94 -27.20 4.63
N TRP A 198 -16.01 -27.19 5.59
CA TRP A 198 -16.06 -28.06 6.78
C TRP A 198 -16.93 -27.50 7.92
N LEU A 199 -17.40 -26.25 7.82
CA LEU A 199 -18.12 -25.60 8.92
C LEU A 199 -19.44 -26.29 9.27
N PRO A 200 -20.27 -26.77 8.30
CA PRO A 200 -21.49 -27.51 8.61
C PRO A 200 -21.22 -28.80 9.39
N ASP A 201 -20.20 -29.57 9.01
CA ASP A 201 -19.82 -30.83 9.68
C ASP A 201 -19.40 -30.56 11.14
N PHE A 202 -18.58 -29.52 11.38
CA PHE A 202 -18.23 -29.10 12.73
C PHE A 202 -19.46 -28.64 13.54
N LEU A 203 -20.36 -27.88 12.91
CA LEU A 203 -21.57 -27.38 13.58
C LEU A 203 -22.53 -28.51 13.97
N ALA A 204 -22.58 -29.61 13.23
CA ALA A 204 -23.39 -30.79 13.58
C ALA A 204 -22.96 -31.38 14.94
N ILE A 205 -21.66 -31.43 15.20
CA ILE A 205 -21.11 -31.92 16.48
C ILE A 205 -21.24 -30.85 17.57
N TYR A 206 -20.92 -29.60 17.25
CA TYR A 206 -20.95 -28.52 18.23
C TYR A 206 -22.37 -28.15 18.69
N ARG A 207 -23.41 -28.29 17.86
CA ARG A 207 -24.79 -27.89 18.18
C ARG A 207 -25.60 -28.92 18.98
N GLN A 208 -24.96 -29.95 19.53
CA GLN A 208 -25.62 -30.95 20.34
C GLN A 208 -26.14 -30.37 21.66
N THR A 209 -27.23 -30.96 22.18
CA THR A 209 -27.89 -30.56 23.44
C THR A 209 -27.00 -30.73 24.67
N ASN A 210 -25.93 -31.53 24.57
CA ASN A 210 -24.98 -31.78 25.66
C ASN A 210 -24.13 -30.55 26.03
N GLY A 211 -24.13 -29.50 25.19
CA GLY A 211 -23.46 -28.25 25.52
C GLY A 211 -21.92 -28.34 25.58
N ILE A 212 -21.32 -29.30 24.87
CA ILE A 212 -19.85 -29.51 24.86
C ILE A 212 -19.07 -28.26 24.45
N ASN A 213 -17.85 -28.12 24.97
CA ASN A 213 -17.01 -26.96 24.67
C ASN A 213 -16.37 -27.07 23.26
N VAL A 214 -15.79 -25.97 22.76
CA VAL A 214 -15.21 -25.93 21.39
C VAL A 214 -14.03 -26.89 21.22
N ALA A 215 -13.19 -27.08 22.24
CA ALA A 215 -12.04 -27.96 22.16
C ALA A 215 -12.48 -29.43 22.10
N GLU A 216 -13.44 -29.81 22.94
CA GLU A 216 -14.04 -31.13 22.97
C GLU A 216 -14.78 -31.46 21.67
N ALA A 217 -15.60 -30.53 21.16
CA ALA A 217 -16.23 -30.68 19.85
C ALA A 217 -15.20 -30.83 18.72
N TYR A 218 -14.06 -30.14 18.80
CA TYR A 218 -12.97 -30.27 17.84
C TYR A 218 -12.27 -31.63 17.91
N HIS A 219 -12.13 -32.21 19.11
CA HIS A 219 -11.58 -33.57 19.25
C HIS A 219 -12.45 -34.61 18.54
N TYR A 220 -13.76 -34.57 18.74
CA TYR A 220 -14.70 -35.46 18.03
C TYR A 220 -14.69 -35.22 16.52
N PHE A 221 -14.76 -33.95 16.10
CA PHE A 221 -14.71 -33.57 14.69
C PHE A 221 -13.42 -34.04 14.02
N SER A 222 -12.27 -33.88 14.68
CA SER A 222 -10.98 -34.33 14.20
C SER A 222 -10.95 -35.85 13.98
N ALA A 223 -11.43 -36.62 14.96
CA ALA A 223 -11.47 -38.08 14.87
C ALA A 223 -12.41 -38.57 13.76
N GLU A 224 -13.59 -37.95 13.62
CA GLU A 224 -14.55 -38.28 12.57
C GLU A 224 -14.01 -37.90 11.18
N TRP A 225 -13.33 -36.76 11.05
CA TRP A 225 -12.70 -36.32 9.81
C TRP A 225 -11.60 -37.28 9.35
N ASP A 226 -10.74 -37.70 10.27
CA ASP A 226 -9.64 -38.63 9.97
C ASP A 226 -10.18 -40.01 9.58
N ALA A 227 -11.24 -40.49 10.24
CA ALA A 227 -11.88 -41.75 9.90
C ALA A 227 -12.63 -41.70 8.56
N ARG A 228 -13.31 -40.59 8.25
CA ARG A 228 -14.14 -40.43 7.05
C ARG A 228 -13.34 -40.21 5.78
N PHE A 229 -12.18 -39.59 5.88
CA PHE A 229 -11.34 -39.22 4.73
C PHE A 229 -9.98 -39.94 4.72
N ALA A 230 -9.85 -41.07 5.43
CA ALA A 230 -8.61 -41.84 5.52
C ALA A 230 -8.01 -42.19 4.13
N ASP A 231 -8.86 -42.48 3.15
CA ASP A 231 -8.45 -42.87 1.79
C ASP A 231 -8.30 -41.66 0.83
N GLU A 232 -8.61 -40.44 1.29
CA GLU A 232 -8.58 -39.21 0.47
C GLU A 232 -7.52 -38.20 1.00
N PRO A 233 -6.25 -38.29 0.56
CA PRO A 233 -5.16 -37.48 1.12
C PRO A 233 -5.38 -35.97 0.97
N LEU A 234 -5.99 -35.53 -0.14
CA LEU A 234 -6.31 -34.12 -0.38
C LEU A 234 -7.34 -33.56 0.62
N ARG A 235 -8.28 -34.38 1.10
CA ARG A 235 -9.26 -33.95 2.11
C ARG A 235 -8.71 -33.99 3.51
N LEU A 236 -7.75 -34.87 3.79
CA LEU A 236 -7.01 -34.86 5.05
C LEU A 236 -6.23 -33.54 5.21
N GLU A 237 -5.59 -33.05 4.15
CA GLU A 237 -4.90 -31.75 4.16
C GLU A 237 -5.83 -30.55 4.35
N MET A 238 -7.11 -30.68 3.97
CA MET A 238 -8.13 -29.62 4.14
C MET A 238 -8.68 -29.51 5.57
N LYS A 239 -8.23 -30.37 6.49
CA LYS A 239 -8.65 -30.35 7.89
C LYS A 239 -8.29 -29.03 8.57
N PRO A 240 -9.27 -28.33 9.18
CA PRO A 240 -8.99 -27.06 9.84
C PRO A 240 -8.24 -27.24 11.17
N SER A 241 -7.47 -26.23 11.56
CA SER A 241 -6.95 -26.11 12.94
C SER A 241 -8.02 -25.61 13.91
N ILE A 242 -7.85 -25.88 15.20
CA ILE A 242 -8.78 -25.39 16.26
C ILE A 242 -8.95 -23.86 16.23
N ASP A 243 -7.90 -23.10 15.88
CA ASP A 243 -7.98 -21.65 15.77
C ASP A 243 -8.78 -21.19 14.54
N GLN A 244 -8.70 -21.93 13.42
CA GLN A 244 -9.56 -21.69 12.27
C GLN A 244 -11.03 -21.96 12.60
N VAL A 245 -11.32 -23.00 13.39
CA VAL A 245 -12.66 -23.28 13.93
C VAL A 245 -13.16 -22.14 14.79
N ARG A 246 -12.36 -21.68 15.77
CA ARG A 246 -12.72 -20.54 16.62
C ARG A 246 -12.98 -19.27 15.80
N ALA A 247 -12.14 -18.98 14.82
CA ALA A 247 -12.30 -17.83 13.93
C ALA A 247 -13.55 -17.94 13.04
N ALA A 248 -13.88 -19.14 12.54
CA ALA A 248 -15.10 -19.38 11.78
C ALA A 248 -16.34 -19.21 12.64
N LEU A 249 -16.34 -19.76 13.86
CA LEU A 249 -17.41 -19.55 14.83
C LEU A 249 -17.56 -18.06 15.13
N ALA A 250 -16.48 -17.29 15.34
CA ALA A 250 -16.57 -15.86 15.64
C ALA A 250 -17.38 -15.06 14.58
N LYS A 251 -17.43 -15.51 13.32
CA LYS A 251 -18.21 -14.89 12.24
C LYS A 251 -19.72 -15.13 12.36
N LEU A 252 -20.15 -16.20 13.04
CA LEU A 252 -21.56 -16.55 13.17
C LEU A 252 -22.27 -15.68 14.22
N PRO A 253 -23.52 -15.23 13.96
CA PRO A 253 -24.35 -14.59 14.98
C PRO A 253 -24.56 -15.49 16.20
N LYS A 254 -24.74 -14.88 17.39
CA LYS A 254 -24.96 -15.63 18.65
C LYS A 254 -26.11 -16.62 18.55
N HIS A 255 -27.27 -16.20 18.02
CA HIS A 255 -28.42 -17.10 17.87
C HIS A 255 -28.09 -18.32 17.00
N ILE A 256 -27.37 -18.15 15.88
CA ILE A 256 -26.95 -19.25 14.99
C ILE A 256 -26.00 -20.23 15.68
N LYS A 257 -25.17 -19.78 16.63
CA LYS A 257 -24.27 -20.66 17.40
C LYS A 257 -25.04 -21.55 18.37
N GLU A 258 -26.06 -20.99 19.01
CA GLU A 258 -26.80 -21.63 20.10
C GLU A 258 -27.98 -22.49 19.63
N ILE A 259 -28.33 -22.45 18.33
CA ILE A 259 -29.31 -23.36 17.72
C ILE A 259 -28.93 -24.81 18.05
N GLY A 260 -29.87 -25.57 18.61
CA GLY A 260 -29.68 -26.99 18.99
C GLY A 260 -29.07 -27.20 20.38
N ARG A 261 -28.26 -26.25 20.87
CA ARG A 261 -27.64 -26.30 22.22
C ARG A 261 -28.60 -25.84 23.30
N LYS A 262 -29.40 -24.83 23.01
CA LYS A 262 -30.42 -24.28 23.91
C LYS A 262 -31.82 -24.58 23.37
N THR A 263 -32.71 -25.04 24.23
CA THR A 263 -34.09 -25.37 23.89
C THR A 263 -35.08 -24.52 24.70
N GLY A 264 -36.31 -24.38 24.20
CA GLY A 264 -37.39 -23.73 24.94
C GLY A 264 -37.24 -22.21 25.11
N SER A 265 -37.43 -21.74 26.34
CA SER A 265 -37.45 -20.31 26.69
C SER A 265 -36.11 -19.61 26.49
N GLU A 266 -34.98 -20.30 26.70
CA GLU A 266 -33.64 -19.73 26.55
C GLU A 266 -33.31 -19.40 25.09
N LEU A 267 -33.75 -20.23 24.15
CA LEU A 267 -33.57 -19.95 22.72
C LEU A 267 -34.45 -18.78 22.27
N ARG A 268 -35.69 -18.70 22.80
CA ARG A 268 -36.59 -17.56 22.54
C ARG A 268 -36.04 -16.24 23.10
N ALA A 269 -35.32 -16.29 24.23
CA ALA A 269 -34.66 -15.11 24.81
C ALA A 269 -33.48 -14.60 23.97
N LEU A 270 -32.89 -15.44 23.11
CA LEU A 270 -31.81 -15.07 22.19
C LEU A 270 -32.31 -14.48 20.87
N ASN A 271 -33.61 -14.60 20.57
CA ASN A 271 -34.21 -13.99 19.39
C ASN A 271 -34.41 -12.50 19.63
N THR A 272 -34.04 -11.67 18.65
CA THR A 272 -34.23 -10.22 18.69
C THR A 272 -35.69 -9.79 18.54
N TYR A 273 -36.57 -10.70 18.10
CA TYR A 273 -37.98 -10.46 17.87
C TYR A 273 -38.83 -11.57 18.51
N VAL A 274 -39.86 -11.17 19.25
CA VAL A 274 -40.82 -12.07 19.88
C VAL A 274 -42.15 -11.96 19.14
N LYS A 275 -42.50 -12.98 18.35
CA LYS A 275 -43.85 -13.10 17.79
C LYS A 275 -44.77 -13.61 18.89
N ARG A 276 -45.66 -12.76 19.39
CA ARG A 276 -46.74 -13.19 20.28
C ARG A 276 -47.78 -13.95 19.47
N ASP A 277 -48.34 -14.99 20.08
CA ASP A 277 -49.48 -15.69 19.52
C ASP A 277 -50.72 -14.82 19.72
N TRP A 278 -51.41 -14.52 18.63
CA TRP A 278 -52.61 -13.68 18.63
C TRP A 278 -53.90 -14.52 18.64
N SER A 279 -53.78 -15.85 18.54
CA SER A 279 -54.95 -16.76 18.55
C SER A 279 -55.65 -16.85 19.91
N VAL A 280 -54.97 -16.41 20.98
CA VAL A 280 -55.52 -16.34 22.34
C VAL A 280 -56.28 -15.05 22.62
N LEU A 281 -56.26 -14.07 21.70
CA LEU A 281 -56.97 -12.81 21.86
C LEU A 281 -58.39 -12.95 21.31
N GLN A 282 -59.38 -12.56 22.10
CA GLN A 282 -60.77 -12.49 21.69
C GLN A 282 -61.08 -11.14 21.03
N VAL A 283 -62.25 -11.09 20.37
CA VAL A 283 -62.78 -9.85 19.80
C VAL A 283 -62.90 -8.80 20.92
N ASN A 284 -62.30 -7.63 20.70
CA ASN A 284 -62.16 -6.47 21.62
C ASN A 284 -61.00 -6.49 22.63
N ASP A 285 -60.08 -7.46 22.60
CA ASP A 285 -58.93 -7.46 23.54
C ASP A 285 -57.85 -6.41 23.22
N VAL A 286 -57.77 -5.93 21.98
CA VAL A 286 -56.76 -4.95 21.54
C VAL A 286 -57.39 -3.91 20.61
N TRP A 287 -57.21 -2.63 20.95
CA TRP A 287 -57.63 -1.49 20.12
C TRP A 287 -56.39 -0.78 19.58
N VAL A 288 -56.26 -0.70 18.25
CA VAL A 288 -55.18 0.06 17.61
C VAL A 288 -55.76 1.39 17.15
N MET A 289 -55.40 2.47 17.83
CA MET A 289 -55.75 3.82 17.40
C MET A 289 -54.67 4.34 16.45
N ALA A 290 -55.04 4.57 15.18
CA ALA A 290 -54.19 5.27 14.24
C ALA A 290 -54.33 6.78 14.49
N MET A 291 -53.24 7.43 14.92
CA MET A 291 -53.19 8.90 14.95
C MET A 291 -53.07 9.42 13.51
N ARG A 292 -53.90 10.41 13.17
CA ARG A 292 -53.78 11.21 11.94
C ARG A 292 -52.72 12.29 12.10
#